data_AF-A0A9Q0TM78-F1
#
_entry.id   AF-A0A9Q0TM78-F1
#
_cell.length_a   1.000
_cell.length_b   1.000
_cell.length_c   1.000
_cell.angle_alpha   90.00
_cell.angle_beta   90.00
_cell.angle_gamma   90.00
#
_symmetry.space_group_name_H-M   'P 1'
#
loop_
_entity.id
_entity.type
_entity.pdbx_description
1 polymer ?
#
loop_
_entity_poly.entity_id
_entity_poly.type
_entity_poly.pdbx_seq_one_letter_code
_entity_poly.pdbx_strand_id
1 'polypeptide(L)'
;MEPNLSSSNTQLLLEEQPPTTTTTKSRGKLALIPLVFLIFFEVSGGPYGEESAVGAAGPLWAILGFLIFPFIWSIPEALITAELATAFPGNGGFVIWAHQAFGPFWGSLMGSWKFLTGVLNLASYPVLCIDYLKLVFPVFSSGVPRYIAMLVSTLVLSFLNYTGLAIVGYTAVTLGIVSLSPFLVLTLVSIPKIDPSRWISLGQKGYLVPLLAATGAIPLSQEDWTDGYFAYVAEMVAGRWLKFWMEAGACLSVIGLYEAQLSSCAYQVSRHG
;
A
#
# COMPACT_ATOMS: atom_id res chain seq x y z
N MET A 1 -15.25 65.64 -37.27
CA MET A 1 -14.17 65.18 -38.16
C MET A 1 -13.03 64.79 -37.23
N GLU A 2 -12.98 63.51 -36.84
CA GLU A 2 -11.80 62.94 -36.18
C GLU A 2 -10.67 62.82 -37.21
N PRO A 3 -9.42 62.67 -36.74
CA PRO A 3 -8.74 61.44 -37.13
C PRO A 3 -8.23 60.65 -35.93
N ASN A 4 -8.61 59.38 -35.96
CA ASN A 4 -8.14 58.27 -35.15
C ASN A 4 -6.61 58.13 -35.22
N LEU A 5 -5.93 58.23 -34.07
CA LEU A 5 -4.54 57.80 -33.89
C LEU A 5 -4.36 57.20 -32.49
N SER A 6 -4.86 55.98 -32.30
CA SER A 6 -4.49 55.15 -31.13
C SER A 6 -4.62 53.63 -31.39
N SER A 7 -4.91 53.20 -32.62
CA SER A 7 -5.13 51.78 -32.94
C SER A 7 -3.97 51.09 -33.66
N SER A 8 -2.96 51.82 -34.13
CA SER A 8 -1.92 51.24 -35.00
C SER A 8 -0.72 50.63 -34.27
N ASN A 9 -0.46 50.99 -33.00
CA ASN A 9 0.67 50.43 -32.24
C ASN A 9 0.31 49.15 -31.47
N THR A 10 -0.97 48.84 -31.31
CA THR A 10 -1.42 47.62 -30.60
C THR A 10 -1.57 46.43 -31.55
N GLN A 11 -1.62 46.64 -32.87
CA GLN A 11 -1.70 45.56 -33.85
C GLN A 11 -0.33 45.01 -34.29
N LEU A 12 0.77 45.73 -34.06
CA LEU A 12 2.13 45.28 -34.40
C LEU A 12 2.75 44.29 -33.40
N LEU A 13 2.05 43.95 -32.32
CA LEU A 13 2.44 42.89 -31.38
C LEU A 13 1.69 41.57 -31.61
N LEU A 14 0.96 41.45 -32.73
CA LEU A 14 0.20 40.25 -33.10
C LEU A 14 0.75 39.54 -34.36
N GLU A 15 2.02 39.77 -34.73
CA GLU A 15 2.67 39.06 -35.83
C GLU A 15 3.55 37.90 -35.31
N GLU A 16 3.11 36.69 -35.61
CA GLU A 16 3.86 35.43 -35.73
C GLU A 16 4.76 34.98 -34.57
N GLN A 17 4.13 34.35 -33.58
CA GLN A 17 4.79 33.24 -32.90
C GLN A 17 4.77 32.03 -33.87
N PRO A 18 5.92 31.46 -34.26
CA PRO A 18 5.94 30.31 -35.17
C PRO A 18 5.10 29.18 -34.57
N PRO A 19 4.47 28.31 -35.39
CA PRO A 19 3.69 27.20 -34.88
C PRO A 19 4.62 26.33 -34.04
N THR A 20 4.60 26.56 -32.73
CA THR A 20 5.27 25.69 -31.79
C THR A 20 4.35 24.49 -31.83
N THR A 21 4.71 23.51 -32.66
CA THR A 21 4.27 22.13 -32.50
C THR A 21 4.69 21.71 -31.10
N THR A 22 3.91 22.14 -30.12
CA THR A 22 3.74 21.42 -28.88
C THR A 22 3.06 20.14 -29.33
N THR A 23 3.90 19.18 -29.72
CA THR A 23 3.57 17.79 -29.46
C THR A 23 3.31 17.74 -27.97
N THR A 24 2.06 17.94 -27.58
CA THR A 24 1.51 17.48 -26.32
C THR A 24 1.75 15.99 -26.36
N LYS A 25 2.95 15.59 -25.93
CA LYS A 25 3.28 14.22 -25.59
C LYS A 25 2.15 13.85 -24.64
N SER A 26 1.20 13.03 -25.09
CA SER A 26 0.14 12.54 -24.23
C SER A 26 0.87 11.82 -23.12
N ARG A 27 1.00 12.48 -21.96
CA ARG A 27 1.63 11.92 -20.78
C ARG A 27 0.81 10.67 -20.51
N GLY A 28 1.40 9.50 -20.82
CA GLY A 28 0.67 8.26 -20.96
C GLY A 28 -0.22 8.08 -19.74
N LYS A 29 -1.54 7.95 -19.96
CA LYS A 29 -2.45 7.55 -18.89
C LYS A 29 -1.82 6.30 -18.28
N LEU A 30 -1.52 6.30 -16.98
CA LEU A 30 -1.04 5.10 -16.32
C LEU A 30 -2.02 3.98 -16.70
N ALA A 31 -1.49 2.88 -17.24
CA ALA A 31 -2.33 1.75 -17.56
C ALA A 31 -3.09 1.33 -16.29
N LEU A 32 -4.35 0.93 -16.45
CA LEU A 32 -5.26 0.61 -15.34
C LEU A 32 -4.60 -0.37 -14.34
N ILE A 33 -3.86 -1.36 -14.85
CA ILE A 33 -3.20 -2.39 -14.05
C ILE A 33 -2.14 -1.78 -13.10
N PRO A 34 -1.12 -1.04 -13.58
CA PRO A 34 -0.23 -0.27 -12.73
C PRO A 34 -0.95 0.62 -11.70
N LEU A 35 -2.03 1.29 -12.09
CA LEU A 35 -2.78 2.14 -11.17
C LEU A 35 -3.43 1.33 -10.03
N VAL A 36 -4.02 0.17 -10.34
CA VAL A 36 -4.59 -0.74 -9.33
C VAL A 36 -3.53 -1.20 -8.33
N PHE A 37 -2.34 -1.60 -8.79
CA PHE A 37 -1.26 -2.02 -7.89
C PHE A 37 -0.67 -0.87 -7.08
N LEU A 38 -0.65 0.35 -7.62
CA LEU A 38 -0.26 1.53 -6.85
C LEU A 38 -1.28 1.84 -5.75
N ILE A 39 -2.59 1.76 -6.05
CA ILE A 39 -3.65 1.92 -5.04
C ILE A 39 -3.57 0.81 -3.99
N PHE A 40 -3.31 -0.43 -4.41
CA PHE A 40 -3.09 -1.55 -3.51
C PHE A 40 -1.96 -1.24 -2.52
N PHE A 41 -0.77 -0.86 -3.00
CA PHE A 41 0.38 -0.54 -2.13
C PHE A 41 0.25 0.79 -1.36
N GLU A 42 -0.67 1.69 -1.72
CA GLU A 42 -1.01 2.83 -0.85
C GLU A 42 -1.77 2.40 0.40
N VAL A 43 -2.52 1.29 0.32
CA VAL A 43 -3.44 0.85 1.38
C VAL A 43 -2.88 -0.35 2.14
N SER A 44 -2.32 -1.35 1.44
CA SER A 44 -1.83 -2.58 2.04
C SER A 44 -0.63 -3.19 1.29
N GLY A 45 0.21 -3.92 2.02
CA GLY A 45 1.34 -4.68 1.45
C GLY A 45 1.00 -6.14 1.14
N GLY A 46 -0.27 -6.51 1.20
CA GLY A 46 -0.71 -7.91 1.26
C GLY A 46 -0.98 -8.38 2.71
N PRO A 47 -1.14 -9.70 2.94
CA PRO A 47 -1.60 -10.25 4.22
C PRO A 47 -0.57 -10.20 5.35
N TYR A 48 0.60 -9.61 5.10
CA TYR A 48 1.68 -9.48 6.06
C TYR A 48 1.26 -8.49 7.16
N GLY A 49 1.36 -8.90 8.43
CA GLY A 49 1.04 -8.09 9.61
C GLY A 49 -0.39 -8.30 10.12
N GLU A 50 -1.20 -9.08 9.41
CA GLU A 50 -2.53 -9.47 9.87
C GLU A 50 -2.45 -10.50 11.01
N GLU A 51 -1.30 -11.16 11.21
CA GLU A 51 -1.11 -12.17 12.24
C GLU A 51 -1.38 -11.63 13.65
N SER A 52 -0.86 -10.44 13.95
CA SER A 52 -1.06 -9.78 15.24
C SER A 52 -2.53 -9.42 15.50
N ALA A 53 -3.29 -9.08 14.46
CA ALA A 53 -4.73 -8.84 14.58
C ALA A 53 -5.50 -10.13 14.89
N VAL A 54 -5.10 -11.24 14.28
CA VAL A 54 -5.64 -12.57 14.59
C VAL A 54 -5.27 -13.02 15.99
N GLY A 55 -4.04 -12.75 16.45
CA GLY A 55 -3.63 -13.04 17.83
C GLY A 55 -4.41 -12.26 18.87
N ALA A 56 -4.71 -10.98 18.61
CA ALA A 56 -5.47 -10.15 19.54
C ALA A 56 -6.97 -10.52 19.59
N ALA A 57 -7.64 -10.66 18.45
CA ALA A 57 -9.09 -10.86 18.39
C ALA A 57 -9.51 -12.34 18.39
N GLY A 58 -8.61 -13.23 18.00
CA GLY A 58 -8.89 -14.62 17.70
C GLY A 58 -9.31 -14.83 16.23
N PRO A 59 -9.04 -16.02 15.66
CA PRO A 59 -9.32 -16.34 14.25
C PRO A 59 -10.74 -16.03 13.75
N LEU A 60 -11.77 -16.40 14.51
CA LEU A 60 -13.16 -16.19 14.09
C LEU A 60 -13.51 -14.71 14.00
N TRP A 61 -13.16 -13.94 15.03
CA TRP A 61 -13.46 -12.51 15.09
C TRP A 61 -12.64 -11.71 14.09
N ALA A 62 -11.39 -12.08 13.84
CA ALA A 62 -10.58 -11.48 12.79
C ALA A 62 -11.22 -11.69 11.42
N ILE A 63 -11.65 -12.90 11.08
CA ILE A 63 -12.30 -13.19 9.79
C ILE A 63 -13.64 -12.45 9.67
N LEU A 64 -14.47 -12.49 10.72
CA LEU A 64 -15.74 -11.77 10.73
C LEU A 64 -15.49 -10.26 10.54
N GLY A 65 -14.45 -9.73 11.17
CA GLY A 65 -13.96 -8.37 10.96
C GLY A 65 -13.60 -8.11 9.50
N PHE A 66 -12.74 -8.92 8.89
CA PHE A 66 -12.35 -8.77 7.49
C PHE A 66 -13.51 -8.93 6.50
N LEU A 67 -14.56 -9.69 6.85
CA LEU A 67 -15.75 -9.84 6.00
C LEU A 67 -16.73 -8.68 6.16
N ILE A 68 -16.96 -8.18 7.38
CA ILE A 68 -17.99 -7.17 7.65
C ILE A 68 -17.43 -5.75 7.49
N PHE A 69 -16.21 -5.50 7.95
CA PHE A 69 -15.60 -4.17 8.01
C PHE A 69 -15.55 -3.47 6.64
N PRO A 70 -15.22 -4.14 5.52
CA PRO A 70 -15.21 -3.48 4.21
C PRO A 70 -16.57 -2.92 3.79
N PHE A 71 -17.69 -3.58 4.15
CA PHE A 71 -19.03 -3.11 3.78
C PHE A 71 -19.50 -1.94 4.64
N ILE A 72 -19.07 -1.89 5.91
CA ILE A 72 -19.45 -0.82 6.82
C ILE A 72 -18.59 0.43 6.58
N TRP A 73 -17.32 0.26 6.27
CA TRP A 73 -16.36 1.37 6.22
C TRP A 73 -15.78 1.60 4.82
N SER A 74 -15.05 0.63 4.27
CA SER A 74 -14.24 0.83 3.06
C SER A 74 -15.06 1.11 1.80
N ILE A 75 -16.18 0.41 1.59
CA ILE A 75 -17.05 0.61 0.42
C ILE A 75 -17.73 1.99 0.48
N PRO A 76 -18.39 2.39 1.58
CA PRO A 76 -18.94 3.75 1.70
C PRO A 76 -17.88 4.83 1.52
N GLU A 77 -16.71 4.69 2.15
CA GLU A 77 -15.60 5.64 2.02
C GLU A 77 -15.12 5.76 0.57
N ALA A 78 -14.96 4.64 -0.13
CA ALA A 78 -14.54 4.63 -1.54
C ALA A 78 -15.58 5.29 -2.45
N LEU A 79 -16.88 5.07 -2.20
CA LEU A 79 -17.96 5.71 -2.96
C LEU A 79 -17.98 7.23 -2.73
N ILE A 80 -17.88 7.69 -1.48
CA ILE A 80 -17.82 9.13 -1.16
C ILE A 80 -16.59 9.77 -1.81
N THR A 81 -15.44 9.10 -1.74
CA THR A 81 -14.19 9.55 -2.38
C THR A 81 -14.35 9.62 -3.90
N ALA A 82 -15.02 8.66 -4.53
CA ALA A 82 -15.29 8.67 -5.97
C ALA A 82 -16.22 9.81 -6.38
N GLU A 83 -17.31 10.03 -5.66
CA GLU A 83 -18.24 11.15 -5.89
C GLU A 83 -17.52 12.50 -5.74
N LEU A 84 -16.76 12.70 -4.66
CA LEU A 84 -16.02 13.95 -4.43
C LEU A 84 -14.89 14.18 -5.46
N ALA A 85 -14.21 13.11 -5.90
CA ALA A 85 -13.19 13.20 -6.93
C ALA A 85 -13.75 13.62 -8.29
N THR A 86 -15.00 13.25 -8.60
CA THR A 86 -15.68 13.70 -9.82
C THR A 86 -16.31 15.09 -9.67
N ALA A 87 -16.82 15.44 -8.47
CA ALA A 87 -17.43 16.73 -8.19
C ALA A 87 -16.42 17.89 -8.12
N PHE A 88 -15.22 17.63 -7.59
CA PHE A 88 -14.15 18.61 -7.47
C PHE A 88 -12.93 18.22 -8.31
N PRO A 89 -12.93 18.50 -9.63
CA PRO A 89 -11.79 18.21 -10.50
C PRO A 89 -10.63 19.14 -10.15
N GLY A 90 -9.75 18.69 -9.24
CA GLY A 90 -8.57 19.42 -8.79
C GLY A 90 -7.55 18.47 -8.16
N ASN A 91 -6.27 18.81 -8.23
CA ASN A 91 -5.17 17.93 -7.79
C ASN A 91 -4.93 17.91 -6.26
N GLY A 92 -5.86 18.39 -5.44
CA GLY A 92 -5.68 18.50 -3.98
C GLY A 92 -6.52 17.56 -3.12
N GLY A 93 -7.26 16.63 -3.76
CA GLY A 93 -7.96 15.54 -3.08
C GLY A 93 -8.78 15.97 -1.85
N PHE A 94 -8.68 15.18 -0.77
CA PHE A 94 -9.42 15.41 0.47
C PHE A 94 -9.14 16.76 1.15
N VAL A 95 -7.99 17.41 0.89
CA VAL A 95 -7.68 18.75 1.41
C VAL A 95 -8.58 19.80 0.77
N ILE A 96 -8.78 19.73 -0.55
CA ILE A 96 -9.69 20.64 -1.27
C ILE A 96 -11.14 20.36 -0.88
N TRP A 97 -11.51 19.08 -0.73
CA TRP A 97 -12.87 18.72 -0.33
C TRP A 97 -13.21 19.29 1.05
N ALA A 98 -12.30 19.15 2.02
CA ALA A 98 -12.46 19.71 3.36
C ALA A 98 -12.44 21.24 3.37
N HIS A 99 -11.57 21.86 2.56
CA HIS A 99 -11.54 23.31 2.40
C HIS A 99 -12.87 23.85 1.87
N GLN A 100 -13.44 23.19 0.86
CA GLN A 100 -14.69 23.64 0.24
C GLN A 100 -15.90 23.41 1.14
N ALA A 101 -15.92 22.31 1.91
CA ALA A 101 -17.04 21.96 2.78
C ALA A 101 -17.05 22.73 4.11
N PHE A 102 -15.87 22.88 4.74
CA PHE A 102 -15.76 23.40 6.12
C PHE A 102 -14.92 24.67 6.24
N GLY A 103 -14.26 25.09 5.16
CA GLY A 103 -13.44 26.31 5.10
C GLY A 103 -11.94 26.08 5.27
N PRO A 104 -11.13 27.15 5.16
CA PRO A 104 -9.67 27.05 5.04
C PRO A 104 -8.95 26.34 6.18
N PHE A 105 -9.41 26.53 7.41
CA PHE A 105 -8.81 25.92 8.60
C PHE A 105 -8.86 24.38 8.54
N TRP A 106 -10.02 23.81 8.20
CA TRP A 106 -10.22 22.37 8.16
C TRP A 106 -9.48 21.71 6.99
N GLY A 107 -9.37 22.41 5.85
CA GLY A 107 -8.50 22.00 4.76
C GLY A 107 -7.04 21.89 5.21
N SER A 108 -6.51 22.92 5.86
CA SER A 108 -5.14 22.89 6.38
C SER A 108 -4.93 21.81 7.44
N LEU A 109 -5.89 21.60 8.34
CA LEU A 109 -5.81 20.57 9.37
C LEU A 109 -5.74 19.17 8.76
N MET A 110 -6.59 18.88 7.78
CA MET A 110 -6.58 17.60 7.06
C MET A 110 -5.25 17.35 6.32
N GLY A 111 -4.68 18.39 5.70
CA GLY A 111 -3.36 18.31 5.07
C GLY A 111 -2.25 17.97 6.07
N SER A 112 -2.23 18.67 7.21
CA SER A 112 -1.27 18.41 8.28
C SER A 112 -1.41 17.00 8.86
N TRP A 113 -2.64 16.51 9.04
CA TRP A 113 -2.90 15.16 9.53
C TRP A 113 -2.40 14.10 8.54
N LYS A 114 -2.69 14.25 7.23
CA LYS A 114 -2.16 13.33 6.21
C LYS A 114 -0.64 13.32 6.21
N PHE A 115 -0.01 14.50 6.29
CA PHE A 115 1.45 14.60 6.35
C PHE A 115 2.00 13.82 7.56
N LEU A 116 1.42 14.00 8.74
CA LEU A 116 1.81 13.26 9.94
C LEU A 116 1.63 11.74 9.77
N THR A 117 0.49 11.29 9.23
CA THR A 117 0.26 9.87 8.93
C THR A 117 1.29 9.33 7.94
N GLY A 118 1.65 10.11 6.90
CA GLY A 118 2.70 9.74 5.94
C GLY A 118 4.05 9.52 6.62
N VAL A 119 4.46 10.44 7.50
CA VAL A 119 5.71 10.32 8.27
C VAL A 119 5.72 9.08 9.17
N LEU A 120 4.61 8.83 9.88
CA LEU A 120 4.48 7.67 10.75
C LEU A 120 4.57 6.36 9.96
N ASN A 121 3.85 6.26 8.84
CA ASN A 121 3.90 5.08 7.99
C ASN A 121 5.30 4.84 7.43
N LEU A 122 5.96 5.90 6.97
CA LEU A 122 7.32 5.81 6.41
C LEU A 122 8.35 5.35 7.45
N ALA A 123 8.14 5.69 8.73
CA ALA A 123 8.96 5.23 9.84
C ALA A 123 8.66 3.77 10.24
N SER A 124 7.42 3.30 10.09
CA SER A 124 7.02 1.92 10.40
C SER A 124 7.55 0.90 9.38
N TYR A 125 7.69 1.27 8.11
CA TYR A 125 8.09 0.36 7.03
C TYR A 125 9.46 -0.32 7.25
N PRO A 126 10.58 0.39 7.52
CA PRO A 126 11.86 -0.26 7.84
C PRO A 126 11.79 -1.19 9.06
N VAL A 127 10.99 -0.83 10.06
CA VAL A 127 10.81 -1.64 11.28
C VAL A 127 10.13 -2.96 10.94
N LEU A 128 9.02 -2.91 10.19
CA LEU A 128 8.32 -4.10 9.69
C LEU A 128 9.25 -5.01 8.89
N CYS A 129 10.03 -4.47 7.95
CA CYS A 129 10.99 -5.27 7.17
C CYS A 129 11.96 -6.06 8.06
N ILE A 130 12.46 -5.44 9.12
CA ILE A 130 13.42 -6.07 10.05
C ILE A 130 12.74 -7.05 10.98
N ASP A 131 11.51 -6.76 11.38
CA ASP A 131 10.70 -7.71 12.14
C ASP A 131 10.37 -8.97 11.33
N TYR A 132 10.35 -8.90 10.00
CA TYR A 132 10.34 -10.11 9.17
C TYR A 132 11.74 -10.73 9.02
N LEU A 133 12.79 -9.94 8.72
CA LEU A 133 14.16 -10.46 8.56
C LEU A 133 14.72 -11.16 9.81
N LYS A 134 14.25 -10.81 11.02
CA LYS A 134 14.67 -11.47 12.27
C LYS A 134 14.30 -12.96 12.29
N LEU A 135 13.30 -13.38 11.51
CA LEU A 135 12.78 -14.74 11.49
C LEU A 135 13.69 -15.69 10.68
N VAL A 136 14.32 -15.20 9.61
CA VAL A 136 15.41 -15.89 8.90
C VAL A 136 16.76 -15.70 9.58
N PHE A 137 17.08 -14.47 10.01
CA PHE A 137 18.38 -14.13 10.58
C PHE A 137 18.21 -13.68 12.04
N PRO A 138 18.40 -14.59 13.02
CA PRO A 138 18.23 -14.31 14.46
C PRO A 138 19.14 -13.19 14.99
N VAL A 139 20.16 -12.81 14.22
CA VAL A 139 21.08 -11.69 14.49
C VAL A 139 20.31 -10.37 14.66
N PHE A 140 19.13 -10.21 14.06
CA PHE A 140 18.31 -9.00 14.19
C PHE A 140 17.35 -9.01 15.39
N SER A 141 17.37 -10.05 16.25
CA SER A 141 16.45 -10.16 17.39
C SER A 141 16.65 -9.07 18.45
N SER A 142 17.90 -8.71 18.77
CA SER A 142 18.20 -7.70 19.81
C SER A 142 19.56 -7.02 19.62
N GLY A 143 19.70 -5.83 20.22
CA GLY A 143 20.96 -5.10 20.33
C GLY A 143 21.32 -4.22 19.13
N VAL A 144 22.61 -3.89 19.04
CA VAL A 144 23.20 -3.01 18.01
C VAL A 144 22.90 -3.47 16.57
N PRO A 145 22.93 -4.78 16.23
CA PRO A 145 22.63 -5.23 14.86
C PRO A 145 21.22 -4.87 14.38
N ARG A 146 20.23 -4.85 15.27
CA ARG A 146 18.85 -4.43 14.94
C ARG A 146 18.80 -2.95 14.58
N TYR A 147 19.42 -2.09 15.38
CA TYR A 147 19.47 -0.65 15.12
C TYR A 147 20.25 -0.31 13.85
N ILE A 148 21.36 -1.02 13.60
CA ILE A 148 22.12 -0.88 12.35
C ILE A 148 21.26 -1.31 11.16
N ALA A 149 20.55 -2.43 11.25
CA ALA A 149 19.64 -2.88 10.19
C ALA A 149 18.53 -1.84 9.92
N MET A 150 17.97 -1.23 10.96
CA MET A 150 16.94 -0.17 10.83
C MET A 150 17.49 1.04 10.09
N LEU A 151 18.68 1.47 10.49
CA LEU A 151 19.36 2.59 9.85
C LEU A 151 19.72 2.28 8.39
N VAL A 152 20.31 1.12 8.12
CA VAL A 152 20.67 0.68 6.77
C VAL A 152 19.43 0.52 5.89
N SER A 153 18.37 -0.13 6.37
CA SER A 153 17.11 -0.27 5.63
C SER A 153 16.50 1.09 5.32
N THR A 154 16.51 2.02 6.29
CA THR A 154 16.02 3.38 6.08
C THR A 154 16.85 4.13 5.03
N LEU A 155 18.18 3.99 5.06
CA LEU A 155 19.07 4.61 4.08
C LEU A 155 18.90 4.01 2.68
N VAL A 156 18.74 2.68 2.57
CA VAL A 156 18.50 2.00 1.30
C VAL A 156 17.17 2.44 0.70
N LEU A 157 16.10 2.41 1.49
CA LEU A 157 14.78 2.89 1.07
C LEU A 157 14.86 4.38 0.68
N SER A 158 15.52 5.20 1.49
CA SER A 158 15.74 6.63 1.17
C SER A 158 16.53 6.82 -0.13
N PHE A 159 17.53 5.98 -0.40
CA PHE A 159 18.31 6.02 -1.64
C PHE A 159 17.48 5.61 -2.86
N LEU A 160 16.64 4.57 -2.72
CA LEU A 160 15.71 4.15 -3.77
C LEU A 160 14.79 5.32 -4.18
N ASN A 161 14.41 6.19 -3.24
CA ASN A 161 13.60 7.39 -3.53
C ASN A 161 14.25 8.36 -4.51
N TYR A 162 15.58 8.45 -4.46
CA TYR A 162 16.33 9.31 -5.37
C TYR A 162 16.49 8.69 -6.77
N THR A 163 16.30 7.36 -6.91
CA THR A 163 16.65 6.63 -8.12
C THR A 163 15.56 6.67 -9.21
N GLY A 164 14.38 7.23 -8.91
CA GLY A 164 13.50 7.79 -9.93
C GLY A 164 12.12 7.15 -10.05
N LEU A 165 11.13 7.99 -9.80
CA LEU A 165 9.68 7.78 -9.86
C LEU A 165 9.11 7.38 -11.25
N ALA A 166 9.95 7.16 -12.25
CA ALA A 166 9.52 7.01 -13.65
C ALA A 166 9.11 5.58 -14.04
N ILE A 167 9.42 4.57 -13.22
CA ILE A 167 9.12 3.14 -13.47
C ILE A 167 8.22 2.55 -12.36
N VAL A 168 7.57 3.40 -11.55
CA VAL A 168 6.89 2.96 -10.31
C VAL A 168 5.68 2.07 -10.62
N GLY A 169 4.94 2.36 -11.69
CA GLY A 169 3.74 1.60 -12.02
C GLY A 169 3.99 0.10 -12.30
N TYR A 170 4.92 -0.23 -13.20
CA TYR A 170 5.22 -1.63 -13.52
C TYR A 170 6.10 -2.31 -12.45
N THR A 171 6.90 -1.53 -11.72
CA THR A 171 7.63 -2.04 -10.56
C THR A 171 6.66 -2.47 -9.46
N ALA A 172 5.62 -1.67 -9.18
CA ALA A 172 4.56 -2.02 -8.24
C ALA A 172 3.83 -3.31 -8.67
N VAL A 173 3.49 -3.48 -9.96
CA VAL A 173 2.89 -4.74 -10.45
C VAL A 173 3.80 -5.93 -10.17
N THR A 174 5.10 -5.80 -10.47
CA THR A 174 6.07 -6.88 -10.26
C THR A 174 6.23 -7.20 -8.77
N LEU A 175 6.40 -6.18 -7.93
CA LEU A 175 6.50 -6.33 -6.47
C LEU A 175 5.25 -6.99 -5.90
N GLY A 176 4.06 -6.59 -6.34
CA GLY A 176 2.79 -7.15 -5.87
C GLY A 176 2.60 -8.60 -6.27
N ILE A 177 2.92 -8.97 -7.51
CA ILE A 177 2.83 -10.37 -7.95
C ILE A 177 3.82 -11.23 -7.15
N VAL A 178 5.06 -10.79 -7.00
CA VAL A 178 6.09 -11.56 -6.28
C VAL A 178 5.77 -11.64 -4.79
N SER A 179 5.29 -10.56 -4.16
CA SER A 179 4.96 -10.55 -2.73
C SER A 179 3.70 -11.34 -2.39
N LEU A 180 2.71 -11.41 -3.29
CA LEU A 180 1.48 -12.20 -3.08
C LEU A 180 1.61 -13.67 -3.50
N SER A 181 2.53 -13.98 -4.42
CA SER A 181 2.74 -15.34 -4.92
C SER A 181 2.99 -16.42 -3.85
N PRO A 182 3.79 -16.21 -2.76
CA PRO A 182 3.98 -17.26 -1.77
C PRO A 182 2.71 -17.57 -0.99
N PHE A 183 1.80 -16.59 -0.81
CA PHE A 183 0.49 -16.84 -0.22
C PHE A 183 -0.41 -17.66 -1.15
N LEU A 184 -0.41 -17.38 -2.46
CA LEU A 184 -1.13 -18.20 -3.44
C LEU A 184 -0.66 -19.66 -3.40
N VAL A 185 0.66 -19.87 -3.37
CA VAL A 185 1.26 -21.20 -3.27
C VAL A 185 0.89 -21.87 -1.93
N LEU A 186 1.00 -21.13 -0.82
CA LEU A 186 0.60 -21.62 0.50
C LEU A 186 -0.86 -22.09 0.49
N THR A 187 -1.77 -21.28 -0.05
CA THR A 187 -3.20 -21.61 -0.16
C THR A 187 -3.43 -22.85 -1.03
N LEU A 188 -2.81 -22.94 -2.20
CA LEU A 188 -3.01 -24.07 -3.12
C LEU A 188 -2.49 -25.40 -2.54
N VAL A 189 -1.30 -25.41 -1.94
CA VAL A 189 -0.71 -26.61 -1.30
C VAL A 189 -1.50 -27.05 -0.08
N SER A 190 -2.17 -26.11 0.54
CA SER A 190 -2.95 -26.30 1.74
C SER A 190 -4.33 -26.93 1.50
N ILE A 191 -5.02 -26.59 0.39
CA ILE A 191 -6.36 -27.13 0.03
C ILE A 191 -6.50 -28.65 0.22
N PRO A 192 -5.59 -29.51 -0.28
CA PRO A 192 -5.73 -30.96 -0.14
C PRO A 192 -5.52 -31.48 1.29
N LYS A 193 -4.96 -30.68 2.20
CA LYS A 193 -4.68 -31.03 3.59
C LYS A 193 -5.78 -30.58 4.56
N ILE A 194 -6.87 -30.02 4.04
CA ILE A 194 -7.98 -29.53 4.85
C ILE A 194 -8.89 -30.69 5.23
N ASP A 195 -8.95 -31.05 6.51
CA ASP A 195 -9.92 -32.00 7.06
C ASP A 195 -11.24 -31.29 7.43
N PRO A 196 -12.35 -31.49 6.69
CA PRO A 196 -13.63 -30.82 6.96
C PRO A 196 -14.29 -31.28 8.28
N SER A 197 -13.93 -32.47 8.78
CA SER A 197 -14.44 -33.03 10.05
C SER A 197 -14.02 -32.20 11.27
N ARG A 198 -12.89 -31.50 11.20
CA ARG A 198 -12.41 -30.59 12.25
C ARG A 198 -13.25 -29.32 12.34
N TRP A 199 -14.01 -28.97 11.30
CA TRP A 199 -14.86 -27.77 11.28
C TRP A 199 -16.07 -27.93 12.22
N ILE A 200 -16.52 -29.18 12.43
CA ILE A 200 -17.71 -29.52 13.22
C ILE A 200 -17.34 -29.92 14.66
N SER A 201 -16.18 -30.54 14.88
CA SER A 201 -15.75 -30.98 16.22
C SER A 201 -15.38 -29.85 17.19
N LEU A 202 -15.18 -28.62 16.70
CA LEU A 202 -14.83 -27.44 17.50
C LEU A 202 -16.07 -26.59 17.82
N GLY A 203 -17.07 -27.24 18.43
CA GLY A 203 -18.41 -26.70 18.80
C GLY A 203 -18.46 -25.51 19.78
N GLN A 204 -17.45 -24.66 19.81
CA GLN A 204 -17.43 -23.34 20.44
C GLN A 204 -16.33 -22.40 19.90
N LYS A 205 -15.52 -22.86 18.92
CA LYS A 205 -14.35 -22.18 18.35
C LYS A 205 -14.31 -22.40 16.83
N GLY A 206 -15.39 -22.06 16.13
CA GLY A 206 -15.54 -22.35 14.70
C GLY A 206 -14.63 -21.50 13.82
N TYR A 207 -13.85 -22.14 12.96
CA TYR A 207 -12.92 -21.54 12.00
C TYR A 207 -13.57 -21.56 10.62
N LEU A 208 -13.65 -20.43 9.91
CA LEU A 208 -14.16 -20.41 8.54
C LEU A 208 -13.44 -19.40 7.61
N VAL A 209 -12.58 -19.93 6.73
CA VAL A 209 -12.49 -19.68 5.27
C VAL A 209 -11.29 -18.95 4.63
N PRO A 210 -10.50 -18.07 5.27
CA PRO A 210 -9.19 -17.69 4.68
C PRO A 210 -7.98 -18.35 5.35
N LEU A 211 -8.05 -18.55 6.67
CA LEU A 211 -7.06 -19.30 7.47
C LEU A 211 -7.02 -20.79 7.15
N LEU A 212 -8.10 -21.29 6.55
CA LEU A 212 -8.47 -22.70 6.54
C LEU A 212 -7.60 -23.54 5.60
N ALA A 213 -6.98 -22.90 4.62
CA ALA A 213 -5.92 -23.53 3.87
C ALA A 213 -4.73 -23.83 4.81
N ALA A 214 -4.17 -22.81 5.45
CA ALA A 214 -2.93 -22.94 6.21
C ALA A 214 -3.07 -23.78 7.51
N THR A 215 -4.29 -23.98 8.02
CA THR A 215 -4.52 -24.37 9.43
C THR A 215 -5.17 -25.74 9.65
N GLY A 216 -5.41 -26.54 8.61
CA GLY A 216 -5.93 -27.91 8.79
C GLY A 216 -5.00 -28.85 9.57
N ALA A 217 -3.70 -28.54 9.64
CA ALA A 217 -2.65 -29.43 10.13
C ALA A 217 -2.09 -29.12 11.54
N ILE A 218 -2.46 -27.99 12.18
CA ILE A 218 -1.72 -27.44 13.34
C ILE A 218 -2.70 -27.09 14.48
N PRO A 219 -2.37 -27.37 15.76
CA PRO A 219 -3.17 -26.90 16.89
C PRO A 219 -3.23 -25.36 16.90
N LEU A 220 -4.45 -24.81 16.83
CA LEU A 220 -4.72 -23.38 16.71
C LEU A 220 -4.77 -22.72 18.10
N SER A 221 -3.62 -22.50 18.72
CA SER A 221 -3.52 -21.67 19.92
C SER A 221 -3.45 -20.20 19.52
N GLN A 222 -4.29 -19.35 20.12
CA GLN A 222 -4.34 -17.91 19.85
C GLN A 222 -3.02 -17.21 20.18
N GLU A 223 -2.25 -17.75 21.12
CA GLU A 223 -0.96 -17.23 21.57
C GLU A 223 0.17 -17.34 20.52
N ASP A 224 0.02 -18.23 19.53
CA ASP A 224 1.06 -18.45 18.52
C ASP A 224 1.02 -17.42 17.38
N TRP A 225 -0.07 -16.66 17.26
CA TRP A 225 -0.31 -15.65 16.22
C TRP A 225 0.50 -14.38 16.47
N THR A 226 1.78 -14.45 16.13
CA THR A 226 2.73 -13.34 16.21
C THR A 226 3.30 -13.04 14.82
N ASP A 227 3.93 -11.88 14.64
CA ASP A 227 4.55 -11.49 13.36
C ASP A 227 5.47 -12.60 12.85
N GLY A 228 5.21 -13.07 11.62
CA GLY A 228 5.95 -14.20 11.04
C GLY A 228 5.28 -15.57 11.16
N TYR A 229 4.14 -15.66 11.83
CA TYR A 229 3.42 -16.93 11.98
C TYR A 229 3.06 -17.54 10.63
N PHE A 230 2.69 -16.73 9.62
CA PHE A 230 2.43 -17.27 8.28
C PHE A 230 3.66 -17.94 7.65
N ALA A 231 4.86 -17.39 7.87
CA ALA A 231 6.11 -17.98 7.37
C ALA A 231 6.43 -19.31 8.10
N TYR A 232 6.13 -19.39 9.40
CA TYR A 232 6.22 -20.64 10.16
C TYR A 232 5.23 -21.69 9.64
N VAL A 233 3.98 -21.32 9.40
CA VAL A 233 2.98 -22.24 8.82
C VAL A 233 3.40 -22.70 7.43
N ALA A 234 3.96 -21.82 6.60
CA ALA A 234 4.54 -22.21 5.32
C ALA A 234 5.68 -23.23 5.44
N GLU A 235 6.57 -23.07 6.43
CA GLU A 235 7.62 -24.05 6.72
C GLU A 235 7.01 -25.43 7.04
N MET A 236 5.94 -25.46 7.83
CA MET A 236 5.25 -26.71 8.19
C MET A 236 4.49 -27.34 7.01
N VAL A 237 3.86 -26.53 6.16
CA VAL A 237 2.99 -27.01 5.08
C VAL A 237 3.79 -27.46 3.86
N ALA A 238 4.78 -26.68 3.44
CA ALA A 238 5.50 -26.88 2.18
C ALA A 238 7.02 -26.98 2.35
N GLY A 239 7.57 -26.65 3.52
CA GLY A 239 8.99 -26.71 3.81
C GLY A 239 9.68 -25.34 3.82
N ARG A 240 10.96 -25.34 4.19
CA ARG A 240 11.79 -24.14 4.39
C ARG A 240 11.82 -23.16 3.23
N TRP A 241 11.78 -23.65 1.99
CA TRP A 241 11.82 -22.79 0.80
C TRP A 241 10.65 -21.80 0.76
N LEU A 242 9.44 -22.22 1.19
CA LEU A 242 8.27 -21.35 1.19
C LEU A 242 8.35 -20.32 2.30
N LYS A 243 8.93 -20.67 3.45
CA LYS A 243 9.25 -19.71 4.52
C LYS A 243 10.16 -18.58 4.03
N PHE A 244 11.31 -18.93 3.44
CA PHE A 244 12.22 -17.93 2.88
C PHE A 244 11.54 -17.05 1.83
N TRP A 245 10.67 -17.64 1.00
CA TRP A 245 9.92 -16.88 0.01
C TRP A 245 8.88 -15.94 0.63
N MET A 246 8.16 -16.37 1.66
CA MET A 246 7.23 -15.50 2.39
C MET A 246 7.94 -14.33 3.06
N GLU A 247 9.08 -14.58 3.71
CA GLU A 247 9.83 -13.50 4.37
C GLU A 247 10.43 -12.52 3.34
N ALA A 248 10.96 -13.02 2.22
CA ALA A 248 11.39 -12.17 1.11
C ALA A 248 10.21 -11.37 0.52
N GLY A 249 9.03 -12.01 0.39
CA GLY A 249 7.80 -11.37 -0.06
C GLY A 249 7.35 -10.24 0.87
N ALA A 250 7.52 -10.40 2.19
CA ALA A 250 7.25 -9.37 3.19
C ALA A 250 8.19 -8.17 3.04
N CYS A 251 9.49 -8.39 2.82
CA CYS A 251 10.43 -7.30 2.56
C CYS A 251 10.09 -6.56 1.25
N LEU A 252 9.73 -7.29 0.20
CA LEU A 252 9.35 -6.73 -1.10
C LEU A 252 8.02 -5.95 -1.02
N SER A 253 7.07 -6.39 -0.20
CA SER A 253 5.83 -5.65 0.00
C SER A 253 6.06 -4.33 0.75
N VAL A 254 6.96 -4.32 1.73
CA VAL A 254 7.38 -3.09 2.42
C VAL A 254 8.01 -2.10 1.45
N ILE A 255 8.85 -2.58 0.53
CA ILE A 255 9.42 -1.73 -0.54
C ILE A 255 8.29 -1.18 -1.42
N GLY A 256 7.31 -2.00 -1.79
CA GLY A 256 6.15 -1.57 -2.57
C GLY A 256 5.32 -0.48 -1.88
N LEU A 257 5.03 -0.65 -0.58
CA LEU A 257 4.33 0.33 0.26
C LEU A 257 5.08 1.67 0.30
N TYR A 258 6.41 1.59 0.43
CA TYR A 258 7.29 2.76 0.49
C TYR A 258 7.29 3.53 -0.85
N GLU A 259 7.50 2.82 -1.96
CA GLU A 259 7.49 3.37 -3.32
C GLU A 259 6.15 4.02 -3.69
N ALA A 260 5.03 3.41 -3.30
CA ALA A 260 3.70 3.93 -3.56
C ALA A 260 3.50 5.30 -2.87
N GLN A 261 3.73 5.37 -1.55
CA GLN A 261 3.55 6.60 -0.78
C GLN A 261 4.39 7.77 -1.30
N LEU A 262 5.61 7.49 -1.71
CA LEU A 262 6.49 8.53 -2.25
C LEU A 262 6.08 8.98 -3.64
N SER A 263 5.55 8.06 -4.44
CA SER A 263 4.96 8.41 -5.73
C SER A 263 3.76 9.33 -5.57
N SER A 264 2.93 9.10 -4.57
CA SER A 264 1.84 10.00 -4.20
C SER A 264 2.34 11.38 -3.78
N CYS A 265 3.36 11.44 -2.92
CA CYS A 265 3.98 12.71 -2.49
C CYS A 265 4.63 13.47 -3.66
N ALA A 266 5.43 12.79 -4.48
CA ALA A 266 6.13 13.41 -5.60
C ALA A 266 5.18 13.89 -6.70
N TYR A 267 4.09 13.16 -6.95
CA TYR A 267 3.05 13.60 -7.89
C TYR A 267 2.42 14.92 -7.43
N GLN A 268 2.16 15.09 -6.13
CA GLN A 268 1.64 16.34 -5.56
C GLN A 268 2.63 17.50 -5.71
N VAL A 269 3.93 17.27 -5.47
CA VAL A 269 4.97 18.32 -5.57
C VAL A 269 5.23 18.75 -7.02
N SER A 270 5.32 17.81 -7.96
CA SER A 270 5.70 18.07 -9.36
C SER A 270 4.73 18.94 -10.17
N ARG A 271 3.53 19.25 -9.64
CA ARG A 271 2.53 20.10 -10.29
C ARG A 271 2.35 21.47 -9.65
N HIS A 272 3.05 21.74 -8.55
CA HIS A 272 3.05 23.04 -7.87
C HIS A 272 4.35 23.84 -8.08
N GLY A 273 5.26 23.35 -8.93
CA GLY A 273 6.46 24.03 -9.40
C GLY A 273 6.37 24.47 -10.85
#